data_AF-A0AAD3VRL5-F1
#
_entry.id   AF-A0AAD3VRL5-F1
#
_cell.length_a   1.000
_cell.length_b   1.000
_cell.length_c   1.000
_cell.angle_alpha   90.00
_cell.angle_beta   90.00
_cell.angle_gamma   90.00
#
_symmetry.space_group_name_H-M   'P 1'
#
loop_
_entity.id
_entity.type
_entity.pdbx_description
1 polymer ?
#
loop_
_entity_poly.entity_id
_entity_poly.type
_entity_poly.pdbx_seq_one_letter_code
_entity_poly.pdbx_strand_id
1 'polypeptide(L)'
;MYTVILSDHAKKRLVERAGTDKGARTEIARRLIATLRLGVEPGPDLGVTVYLPDKYKAICYPTWEGTWLVATVLEPEMELREIREAASV
;
A
#
# COMPACT_ATOMS: atom_id res chain seq x y z
N MET A 1 -18.79 0.06 5.07
CA MET A 1 -17.46 -0.56 5.31
C MET A 1 -16.84 -0.80 3.95
N TYR A 2 -15.65 -0.27 3.65
CA TYR A 2 -15.02 -0.51 2.35
C TYR A 2 -14.48 -1.93 2.29
N THR A 3 -14.85 -2.67 1.25
CA THR A 3 -14.33 -4.03 1.01
C THR A 3 -13.01 -3.93 0.26
N VAL A 4 -11.91 -4.31 0.90
CA VAL A 4 -10.59 -4.38 0.26
C VAL A 4 -10.33 -5.79 -0.27
N ILE A 5 -9.71 -5.88 -1.45
CA ILE A 5 -9.25 -7.11 -2.09
C ILE A 5 -7.76 -6.96 -2.41
N LEU A 6 -6.95 -7.96 -2.07
CA LEU A 6 -5.54 -8.01 -2.47
C LEU A 6 -5.43 -8.71 -3.82
N SER A 7 -4.85 -8.05 -4.82
CA SER A 7 -4.45 -8.74 -6.05
C SER A 7 -3.39 -9.80 -5.73
N ASP A 8 -3.26 -10.81 -6.59
CA ASP A 8 -2.22 -11.83 -6.41
C ASP A 8 -0.82 -11.23 -6.53
N HIS A 9 -0.66 -10.19 -7.35
CA HIS A 9 0.57 -9.41 -7.41
C HIS A 9 0.89 -8.73 -6.06
N ALA A 10 -0.10 -8.07 -5.44
CA ALA A 10 0.07 -7.43 -4.14
C ALA A 10 0.37 -8.43 -3.02
N LYS A 11 -0.29 -9.59 -3.01
CA LYS A 11 0.00 -10.67 -2.04
C LYS A 11 1.44 -11.15 -2.19
N LYS A 12 1.89 -11.43 -3.42
CA LYS A 12 3.26 -11.85 -3.69
C LYS A 12 4.26 -10.81 -3.17
N ARG A 13 4.03 -9.52 -3.46
CA ARG A 13 4.86 -8.41 -2.98
C ARG A 13 4.88 -8.25 -1.46
N LEU A 14 3.75 -8.49 -0.78
CA LEU A 14 3.68 -8.47 0.68
C LEU A 14 4.52 -9.59 1.29
N VAL A 15 4.39 -10.81 0.77
CA VAL A 15 5.18 -11.96 1.26
C VAL A 15 6.67 -11.75 1.00
N GLU A 16 7.05 -11.26 -0.19
CA GLU A 16 8.45 -10.97 -0.54
C GLU A 16 9.11 -9.93 0.39
N ARG A 17 8.33 -8.96 0.90
CA ARG A 17 8.89 -7.80 1.61
C ARG A 17 8.67 -7.81 3.11
N ALA A 18 7.49 -8.20 3.55
CA ALA A 18 7.09 -8.25 4.96
C ALA A 18 7.09 -9.68 5.52
N GLY A 19 7.42 -10.70 4.72
CA GLY A 19 7.46 -12.10 5.12
C GLY A 19 6.07 -12.75 5.31
N THR A 20 4.99 -11.98 5.31
CA THR A 20 3.62 -12.49 5.39
C THR A 20 2.61 -11.48 4.82
N ASP A 21 1.49 -11.98 4.31
CA ASP A 21 0.31 -11.20 3.94
C ASP A 21 -0.79 -11.27 5.01
N LYS A 22 -0.60 -12.04 6.09
CA LYS A 22 -1.58 -12.20 7.16
C LYS A 22 -1.85 -10.87 7.84
N GLY A 23 -3.14 -10.51 7.95
CA GLY A 23 -3.57 -9.26 8.57
C GLY A 23 -3.39 -8.00 7.71
N ALA A 24 -2.62 -8.07 6.61
CA ALA A 24 -2.35 -6.93 5.74
C ALA A 24 -3.64 -6.34 5.15
N ARG A 25 -4.58 -7.20 4.73
CA ARG A 25 -5.89 -6.78 4.22
C ARG A 25 -6.65 -5.91 5.24
N THR A 26 -6.71 -6.36 6.49
CA THR A 26 -7.41 -5.64 7.57
C THR A 26 -6.74 -4.31 7.85
N GLU A 27 -5.41 -4.29 7.90
CA GLU A 27 -4.64 -3.07 8.14
C GLU A 27 -4.79 -2.06 6.99
N ILE A 28 -4.69 -2.52 5.74
CA ILE A 28 -4.91 -1.69 4.55
C ILE A 28 -6.33 -1.11 4.57
N ALA A 29 -7.35 -1.93 4.85
CA ALA A 29 -8.73 -1.47 4.92
C ALA A 29 -8.93 -0.39 6.00
N ARG A 30 -8.38 -0.59 7.20
CA ARG A 30 -8.44 0.37 8.29
C ARG A 30 -7.82 1.71 7.90
N ARG A 31 -6.63 1.67 7.30
CA ARG A 31 -5.90 2.88 6.90
C ARG A 31 -6.53 3.57 5.69
N LEU A 32 -7.00 2.82 4.70
CA LEU A 32 -7.75 3.37 3.57
C LEU A 32 -9.00 4.12 4.04
N ILE A 33 -9.77 3.54 4.96
CA ILE A 33 -10.93 4.22 5.58
C ILE A 33 -10.50 5.55 6.21
N ALA A 34 -9.40 5.56 6.97
CA ALA A 34 -8.88 6.77 7.60
C ALA A 34 -8.45 7.82 6.57
N THR A 35 -7.67 7.41 5.56
CA THR A 35 -7.20 8.26 4.46
C THR A 35 -8.37 8.93 3.72
N LEU A 36 -9.39 8.17 3.34
CA LEU A 36 -10.58 8.70 2.66
C LEU A 36 -11.38 9.65 3.56
N ARG A 37 -11.51 9.34 4.86
CA ARG A 37 -12.19 10.21 5.84
C ARG A 37 -11.47 11.53 6.09
N LEU A 38 -10.16 11.57 5.87
CA LEU A 38 -9.36 12.80 5.92
C LEU A 38 -9.50 13.65 4.64
N GLY A 39 -10.31 13.21 3.67
CA GLY A 39 -10.54 13.94 2.42
C GLY A 39 -9.47 13.71 1.36
N VAL A 40 -8.63 12.68 1.51
CA VAL A 40 -7.71 12.30 0.43
C VAL A 40 -8.52 11.73 -0.72
N GLU A 41 -8.45 12.40 -1.86
CA GLU A 41 -9.08 11.96 -3.09
C GLU A 41 -8.14 11.04 -3.88
N PRO A 42 -8.68 10.12 -4.70
CA PRO A 42 -7.87 9.36 -5.64
C PRO A 42 -7.11 10.30 -6.59
N GLY A 43 -5.85 9.97 -6.88
CA GLY A 43 -5.04 10.72 -7.84
C GLY A 43 -5.57 10.61 -9.29
N PRO A 44 -4.87 11.21 -10.26
CA PRO A 44 -5.27 11.17 -11.68
C PRO A 44 -5.48 9.75 -12.23
N ASP A 45 -4.73 8.78 -11.70
CA ASP A 45 -4.83 7.36 -12.06
C ASP A 45 -5.91 6.61 -11.27
N LEU A 46 -6.78 7.30 -10.54
CA LEU A 46 -7.80 6.76 -9.63
C LEU A 46 -7.24 5.96 -8.44
N GLY A 47 -5.94 6.12 -8.13
CA GLY A 47 -5.27 5.43 -7.03
C GLY A 47 -5.23 6.25 -5.75
N VAL A 48 -5.40 5.59 -4.61
CA VAL A 48 -5.13 6.12 -3.26
C VAL A 48 -3.92 5.37 -2.69
N THR A 49 -2.92 6.12 -2.24
CA THR A 49 -1.74 5.54 -1.58
C THR A 49 -2.01 5.40 -0.08
N VAL A 50 -1.85 4.18 0.43
CA VAL A 50 -2.00 3.83 1.84
C VAL A 50 -0.64 3.44 2.42
N TYR A 51 -0.19 4.19 3.42
CA TYR A 51 1.08 3.92 4.10
C TYR A 51 0.90 2.84 5.17
N LEU A 52 1.65 1.75 5.09
CA LEU A 52 1.62 0.62 6.01
C LEU A 52 2.63 0.78 7.15
N PRO A 53 2.54 -0.05 8.21
CA PRO A 53 3.66 -0.26 9.12
C PRO A 53 4.95 -0.57 8.33
N ASP A 54 6.11 -0.20 8.88
CA ASP A 54 7.43 -0.44 8.26
C ASP A 54 7.67 0.34 6.95
N LYS A 55 6.99 1.48 6.78
CA LYS A 55 7.18 2.45 5.68
C LYS A 55 6.79 1.94 4.28
N TYR A 56 6.20 0.75 4.12
CA TYR A 56 5.67 0.29 2.83
C TYR A 56 4.47 1.12 2.37
N LYS A 57 4.22 1.15 1.05
CA LYS A 57 3.08 1.87 0.46
C LYS A 57 2.22 0.90 -0.34
N ALA A 58 0.93 0.82 -0.04
CA ALA A 58 -0.05 0.06 -0.82
C ALA A 58 -0.79 1.02 -1.77
N ILE A 59 -0.98 0.61 -3.03
CA ILE A 59 -1.74 1.41 -4.00
C ILE A 59 -3.12 0.78 -4.19
N CYS A 60 -4.15 1.52 -3.80
CA CYS A 60 -5.55 1.07 -3.78
C CYS A 60 -6.37 1.79 -4.85
N TYR A 61 -7.17 1.06 -5.62
CA TYR A 61 -8.06 1.64 -6.63
C TYR A 61 -9.50 1.23 -6.35
N PRO A 62 -10.48 2.14 -6.52
CA PRO A 62 -11.89 1.77 -6.48
C PRO A 62 -12.24 0.94 -7.71
N THR A 63 -13.04 -0.10 -7.53
CA THR A 63 -13.64 -0.88 -8.62
C THR A 63 -15.07 -0.40 -8.87
N TRP A 64 -15.61 -0.75 -10.04
CA TRP A 64 -17.00 -0.44 -10.39
C TRP A 64 -18.04 -1.10 -9.46
N GLU A 65 -17.65 -2.17 -8.76
CA GLU A 65 -18.50 -2.88 -7.78
C GLU A 65 -18.49 -2.22 -6.38
N GLY A 66 -17.79 -1.09 -6.22
CA GLY A 66 -17.63 -0.42 -4.91
C GLY A 66 -16.65 -1.12 -3.97
N THR A 67 -15.84 -2.05 -4.49
CA THR A 67 -14.71 -2.64 -3.77
C THR A 67 -13.43 -1.85 -4.02
N TRP A 68 -12.40 -2.08 -3.21
CA TRP A 68 -11.09 -1.47 -3.36
C TRP A 68 -10.04 -2.54 -3.62
N LEU A 69 -9.41 -2.49 -4.80
CA LEU A 69 -8.36 -3.41 -5.19
C LEU A 69 -6.99 -2.84 -4.80
N VAL A 70 -6.19 -3.61 -4.08
CA VAL A 70 -4.77 -3.31 -3.89
C VAL A 70 -4.02 -3.87 -5.08
N ALA A 71 -3.58 -2.99 -5.98
CA ALA A 71 -2.88 -3.41 -7.20
C ALA A 71 -1.47 -3.90 -6.88
N THR A 72 -0.76 -3.19 -6.02
CA THR A 72 0.61 -3.51 -5.62
C THR A 72 0.94 -2.93 -4.24
N VAL A 73 2.06 -3.40 -3.70
CA VAL A 73 2.74 -2.80 -2.55
C VAL A 73 4.12 -2.35 -3.04
N LEU A 74 4.61 -1.24 -2.54
CA LEU A 74 5.90 -0.64 -2.86
C LEU A 74 6.79 -0.66 -1.62
N GLU A 75 8.10 -0.71 -1.86
CA GLU A 75 9.12 -0.59 -0.82
C GLU A 75 9.04 0.79 -0.14
N PRO A 76 9.58 0.90 1.09
CA PRO A 76 9.91 2.20 1.63
C PRO A 76 10.72 2.96 0.59
N GLU A 77 10.44 4.25 0.42
CA GLU A 77 11.45 5.10 -0.20
C GLU A 77 12.70 4.98 0.66
N MET A 78 13.74 4.32 0.13
CA MET A 78 15.07 4.37 0.72
C MET A 78 15.43 5.85 0.79
N GLU A 79 15.55 6.37 2.01
CA GLU A 79 16.01 7.73 2.19
C GLU A 79 17.41 7.82 1.53
N LEU A 80 17.59 8.76 0.60
CA LEU A 80 18.82 8.97 -0.19
C LEU A 80 20.12 8.97 0.65
N ARG A 81 20.00 9.18 1.96
CA ARG A 81 21.08 9.13 2.94
C ARG A 81 21.71 7.73 3.05
N GLU A 82 20.91 6.67 3.05
CA GLU A 82 21.40 5.28 3.20
C GLU A 82 22.13 4.78 1.94
N ILE A 83 21.72 5.25 0.75
CA ILE A 83 22.38 4.95 -0.52
C ILE A 83 23.79 5.56 -0.57
N ARG A 84 23.95 6.80 -0.07
CA ARG A 84 25.25 7.47 -0.04
C ARG A 84 26.23 6.79 0.91
N GLU A 85 25.76 6.29 2.05
CA GLU A 85 26.61 5.59 3.01
C GLU A 85 27.01 4.20 2.50
N ALA A 86 26.09 3.45 1.87
CA ALA A 86 26.39 2.15 1.28
C ALA A 86 27.30 2.22 0.03
N ALA A 87 27.25 3.32 -0.73
CA ALA A 87 28.09 3.54 -1.91
C ALA A 87 29.46 4.19 -1.58
N SER A 88 29.72 4.49 -0.30
CA SER A 88 31.00 5.05 0.19
C SER A 88 31.90 4.01 0.87
N VAL A 89 31.56 2.72 0.78
CA VAL A 89 32.35 1.58 1.30
C VAL A 89 32.98 0.81 0.15
#